data_AF-A0A0A1VEY9-F1
#
_entry.id   AF-A0A0A1VEY9-F1
#
_cell.length_a   1.000
_cell.length_b   1.000
_cell.length_c   1.000
_cell.angle_alpha   90.00
_cell.angle_beta   90.00
_cell.angle_gamma   90.00
#
_symmetry.space_group_name_H-M   'P 1'
#
loop_
_entity.id
_entity.type
_entity.pdbx_description
1 polymer ?
#
loop_
_entity_poly.entity_id
_entity_poly.type
_entity_poly.pdbx_seq_one_letter_code
_entity_poly.pdbx_strand_id
1 'polypeptide(L)'
;MYEYFLGMFANAEGKRGGQFYTPASIVKTLVAVLAPHQGKVYDPCCGSGGMFVQSEKFIEAHGGKLGDVSIYGQEANPTTWRLAAMNLAIRGIDFNLGREPADTFVRNQHPDLRADFILANPPFNISDWWHGSLEGEQLGLSDDEVRFYDALANNESAVKELTDETLKKIAHELTENLKKNITVDWAQRESVRATLRLMVKRILRKYKYPPDQTDAAIELVLQQAESIGDSWG
;
A
#
# COMPACT_ATOMS: atom_id res chain seq x y z
N MET A 1 29.64 8.23 3.44
CA MET A 1 29.63 7.72 2.04
C MET A 1 28.31 6.99 1.73
N TYR A 2 27.85 6.02 2.52
CA TYR A 2 26.57 5.30 2.29
C TYR A 2 25.30 6.20 2.31
N GLU A 3 25.11 7.05 3.34
CA GLU A 3 24.00 8.03 3.41
C GLU A 3 23.91 8.95 2.17
N TYR A 4 25.07 9.33 1.64
CA TYR A 4 25.16 10.20 0.47
C TYR A 4 24.64 9.48 -0.78
N PHE A 5 25.01 8.21 -0.98
CA PHE A 5 24.48 7.38 -2.06
C PHE A 5 23.01 7.04 -1.85
N LEU A 6 22.57 6.75 -0.61
CA LEU A 6 21.17 6.50 -0.29
C LEU A 6 20.28 7.71 -0.61
N GLY A 7 20.74 8.92 -0.22
CA GLY A 7 20.07 10.17 -0.59
C GLY A 7 20.06 10.42 -2.10
N MET A 8 21.12 10.04 -2.81
CA MET A 8 21.16 10.11 -4.28
C MET A 8 20.23 9.10 -4.96
N PHE A 9 20.11 7.87 -4.45
CA PHE A 9 19.21 6.84 -4.98
C PHE A 9 17.75 7.17 -4.70
N ALA A 10 17.42 7.60 -3.47
CA ALA A 10 16.09 8.09 -3.12
C ALA A 10 15.68 9.30 -3.99
N ASN A 11 16.61 10.23 -4.23
CA ASN A 11 16.36 11.39 -5.09
C ASN A 11 16.26 11.01 -6.58
N ALA A 12 16.95 9.96 -7.03
CA ALA A 12 16.85 9.44 -8.40
C ALA A 12 15.53 8.69 -8.64
N GLU A 13 15.04 7.92 -7.67
CA GLU A 13 13.72 7.27 -7.70
C GLU A 13 12.58 8.29 -7.59
N GLY A 14 12.74 9.34 -6.78
CA GLY A 14 11.74 10.40 -6.55
C GLY A 14 11.46 11.33 -7.75
N LYS A 15 12.29 11.32 -8.80
CA LYS A 15 12.15 12.20 -9.98
C LYS A 15 10.92 11.90 -10.86
N ARG A 16 10.20 10.80 -10.62
CA ARG A 16 8.99 10.46 -11.39
C ARG A 16 7.66 10.71 -10.67
N GLY A 17 7.64 11.10 -9.39
CA GLY A 17 6.37 11.25 -8.67
C GLY A 17 6.46 11.61 -7.18
N GLY A 18 7.26 12.61 -6.80
CA GLY A 18 7.07 13.34 -5.53
C GLY A 18 7.28 12.55 -4.23
N GLN A 19 8.11 11.50 -4.24
CA GLN A 19 8.12 10.48 -3.19
C GLN A 19 9.49 10.29 -2.49
N PHE A 20 9.43 10.24 -1.15
CA PHE A 20 10.30 9.54 -0.18
C PHE A 20 11.75 9.98 0.11
N TYR A 21 11.95 11.25 0.49
CA TYR A 21 13.11 11.60 1.33
C TYR A 21 12.74 12.66 2.36
N THR A 22 12.85 12.33 3.64
CA THR A 22 12.74 13.32 4.72
C THR A 22 14.10 14.01 4.87
N PRO A 23 14.20 15.33 4.64
CA PRO A 23 15.45 16.06 4.82
C PRO A 23 16.05 15.85 6.21
N ALA A 24 17.38 15.68 6.28
CA ALA A 24 18.07 15.40 7.54
C ALA A 24 17.79 16.41 8.65
N SER A 25 17.53 17.69 8.31
CA SER A 25 17.12 18.71 9.28
C SER A 25 15.77 18.40 9.93
N ILE A 26 14.79 17.95 9.13
CA ILE A 26 13.46 17.58 9.62
C ILE A 26 13.55 16.33 10.50
N VAL A 27 14.27 15.30 10.04
CA VAL A 27 14.48 14.06 10.81
C VAL A 27 15.11 14.38 12.18
N LYS A 28 16.17 15.19 12.20
CA LYS A 28 16.83 15.61 13.46
C LYS A 28 15.88 16.32 14.40
N THR A 29 15.07 17.25 13.89
CA THR A 29 14.11 17.99 14.69
C THR A 29 13.04 17.07 15.27
N LEU A 30 12.45 16.19 14.45
CA LEU A 30 11.40 15.27 14.90
C LEU A 30 11.91 14.32 15.99
N VAL A 31 13.10 13.74 15.80
CA VAL A 31 13.72 12.87 16.81
C VAL A 31 14.05 13.64 18.09
N ALA A 32 14.56 14.87 17.98
CA ALA A 32 14.89 15.67 19.16
C ALA A 32 13.64 16.09 19.96
N VAL A 33 12.52 16.35 19.29
CA VAL A 33 11.23 16.63 19.95
C VAL A 33 10.69 15.40 20.65
N LEU A 34 10.80 14.22 20.01
CA LEU A 34 10.29 12.98 20.58
C LEU A 34 11.17 12.43 21.70
N ALA A 35 12.47 12.68 21.63
CA ALA A 35 13.49 12.31 22.60
C ALA A 35 13.40 10.83 23.05
N PRO A 36 13.50 9.84 22.12
CA PRO A 36 13.47 8.44 22.50
C PRO A 36 14.76 8.08 23.26
N HIS A 37 14.61 7.59 24.49
CA HIS A 37 15.74 7.14 25.32
C HIS A 37 15.77 5.62 25.53
N GLN A 38 14.61 4.98 25.64
CA GLN A 38 14.46 3.54 25.82
C GLN A 38 13.07 3.09 25.39
N GLY A 39 12.90 1.84 24.98
CA GLY A 39 11.58 1.27 24.61
C GLY A 39 11.43 1.04 23.10
N LYS A 40 10.18 0.97 22.61
CA LYS A 40 9.88 0.57 21.24
C LYS A 40 9.63 1.79 20.35
N VAL A 41 10.44 1.93 19.30
CA VAL A 41 10.28 2.97 18.28
C VAL A 41 9.68 2.34 17.03
N TYR A 42 8.59 2.92 16.52
CA TYR A 42 7.87 2.43 15.35
C TYR A 42 7.74 3.49 14.26
N ASP A 43 8.02 3.10 13.00
CA ASP A 43 7.69 3.89 11.80
C ASP A 43 6.87 3.03 10.81
N PRO A 44 5.56 3.30 10.63
CA PRO A 44 4.66 2.54 9.74
C PRO A 44 4.93 2.75 8.25
N CYS A 45 5.81 3.67 7.89
CA CYS A 45 6.15 4.04 6.51
C CYS A 45 7.63 4.43 6.45
N CYS A 46 8.49 3.50 6.88
CA CYS A 46 9.85 3.83 7.30
C CYS A 46 10.78 4.29 6.18
N GLY A 47 10.36 4.16 4.92
CA GLY A 47 11.20 4.48 3.78
C GLY A 47 12.51 3.71 3.89
N SER A 48 13.63 4.41 3.73
CA SER A 48 14.97 3.83 3.85
C SER A 48 15.51 3.72 5.29
N GLY A 49 14.67 3.94 6.31
CA GLY A 49 15.04 3.80 7.72
C GLY A 49 15.80 4.99 8.32
N GLY A 50 15.73 6.17 7.70
CA GLY A 50 16.46 7.36 8.15
C GLY A 50 16.08 7.85 9.56
N MET A 51 14.80 7.71 9.95
CA MET A 51 14.31 8.06 11.29
C MET A 51 14.95 7.19 12.38
N PHE A 52 15.12 5.90 12.13
CA PHE A 52 15.74 4.97 13.09
C PHE A 52 17.23 5.27 13.27
N VAL A 53 17.96 5.50 12.18
CA VAL A 53 19.37 5.88 12.24
C VAL A 53 19.56 7.16 13.04
N GLN A 54 18.66 8.13 12.89
CA GLN A 54 18.73 9.38 13.65
C GLN A 54 18.33 9.21 15.12
N SER A 55 17.41 8.28 15.42
CA SER A 55 17.02 7.91 16.80
C SER A 55 18.19 7.32 17.57
N GLU A 56 18.92 6.37 16.96
CA GLU A 56 20.13 5.78 17.57
C GLU A 56 21.24 6.82 17.80
N LYS A 57 21.47 7.71 16.83
CA LYS A 57 22.41 8.84 16.99
C LYS A 57 22.00 9.79 18.12
N PHE A 58 20.69 10.01 18.30
CA PHE A 58 20.20 10.82 19.40
C PHE A 58 20.50 10.15 20.74
N ILE A 59 20.20 8.85 20.87
CA ILE A 59 20.46 8.07 22.10
C ILE A 59 21.94 8.12 22.46
N GLU A 60 22.83 7.82 21.50
CA GLU A 60 24.29 7.87 21.70
C GLU A 60 24.76 9.26 22.15
N ALA A 61 24.27 10.32 21.50
CA ALA A 61 24.63 11.70 21.85
C ALA A 61 24.16 12.13 23.26
N HIS A 62 23.16 11.44 23.82
CA HIS A 62 22.62 11.69 25.16
C HIS A 62 23.08 10.65 26.19
N GLY A 63 24.12 9.87 25.89
CA GLY A 63 24.77 8.96 26.83
C GLY A 63 24.12 7.57 26.93
N GLY A 64 23.16 7.26 26.06
CA GLY A 64 22.61 5.93 25.90
C GLY A 64 23.48 5.03 25.03
N LYS A 65 23.00 3.82 24.77
CA LYS A 65 23.69 2.78 24.01
C LYS A 65 22.80 2.24 22.89
N LEU A 66 23.47 1.75 21.84
CA LEU A 66 22.82 1.00 20.77
C LEU A 66 22.02 -0.16 21.37
N GLY A 67 20.74 -0.26 20.99
CA GLY A 67 19.83 -1.28 21.50
C GLY A 67 19.06 -0.91 22.78
N ASP A 68 19.26 0.29 23.33
CA ASP A 68 18.37 0.83 24.38
C ASP A 68 16.92 0.97 23.86
N VAL A 69 16.77 1.13 22.54
CA VAL A 69 15.49 1.04 21.84
C VAL A 69 15.40 -0.20 20.95
N SER A 70 14.17 -0.71 20.82
CA SER A 70 13.82 -1.75 19.85
C SER A 70 13.15 -1.10 18.64
N ILE A 71 13.71 -1.33 17.45
CA ILE A 71 13.26 -0.72 16.20
C ILE A 71 12.24 -1.61 15.50
N TYR A 72 11.07 -1.04 15.19
CA TYR A 72 10.02 -1.66 14.39
C TYR A 72 9.69 -0.76 13.20
N GLY A 73 9.53 -1.34 12.01
CA GLY A 73 9.16 -0.57 10.83
C GLY A 73 8.31 -1.35 9.85
N GLN A 74 7.69 -0.63 8.93
CA GLN A 74 6.99 -1.21 7.78
C GLN A 74 7.18 -0.31 6.56
N GLU A 75 7.34 -0.93 5.39
CA GLU A 75 7.48 -0.25 4.10
C GLU A 75 6.83 -1.10 3.02
N ALA A 76 5.98 -0.48 2.20
CA ALA A 76 5.23 -1.17 1.15
C ALA A 76 6.08 -1.41 -0.10
N ASN A 77 6.99 -0.50 -0.42
CA ASN A 77 7.84 -0.62 -1.60
C ASN A 77 8.95 -1.67 -1.37
N PRO A 78 9.02 -2.76 -2.16
CA PRO A 78 10.00 -3.82 -1.95
C PRO A 78 11.47 -3.38 -2.10
N THR A 79 11.76 -2.40 -2.94
CA THR A 79 13.12 -1.87 -3.12
C THR A 79 13.51 -1.05 -1.90
N THR A 80 12.64 -0.14 -1.48
CA THR A 80 12.86 0.73 -0.32
C THR A 80 12.95 -0.06 0.99
N TRP A 81 12.13 -1.09 1.16
CA TRP A 81 12.19 -2.01 2.31
C TRP A 81 13.55 -2.71 2.43
N ARG A 82 14.12 -3.18 1.30
CA ARG A 82 15.47 -3.78 1.28
C ARG A 82 16.54 -2.75 1.60
N LEU A 83 16.40 -1.53 1.09
CA LEU A 83 17.31 -0.43 1.43
C LEU A 83 17.30 -0.11 2.92
N ALA A 84 16.12 -0.10 3.56
CA ALA A 84 16.02 0.07 5.01
C ALA A 84 16.74 -1.04 5.77
N ALA A 85 16.49 -2.30 5.43
CA ALA A 85 17.15 -3.44 6.05
C ALA A 85 18.68 -3.36 5.93
N MET A 86 19.19 -3.05 4.73
CA MET A 86 20.62 -2.86 4.50
C MET A 86 21.18 -1.67 5.30
N ASN A 87 20.46 -0.55 5.34
CA ASN A 87 20.88 0.68 6.02
C ASN A 87 21.08 0.45 7.52
N LEU A 88 20.14 -0.27 8.15
CA LEU A 88 20.18 -0.63 9.57
C LEU A 88 21.26 -1.68 9.85
N ALA A 89 21.33 -2.74 9.04
CA ALA A 89 22.31 -3.81 9.20
C ALA A 89 23.77 -3.32 9.10
N ILE A 90 24.08 -2.42 8.16
CA ILE A 90 25.43 -1.84 8.00
C ILE A 90 25.87 -1.06 9.26
N ARG A 91 24.91 -0.56 10.05
CA ARG A 91 25.17 0.19 11.29
C ARG A 91 25.07 -0.69 12.55
N GLY A 92 24.81 -1.98 12.39
CA GLY A 92 24.61 -2.90 13.51
C GLY A 92 23.37 -2.60 14.34
N ILE A 93 22.37 -1.90 13.77
CA ILE A 93 21.10 -1.63 14.45
C ILE A 93 20.22 -2.87 14.28
N ASP A 94 19.76 -3.47 15.38
CA ASP A 94 18.78 -4.56 15.34
C ASP A 94 17.39 -4.01 14.99
N PHE A 95 16.64 -4.73 14.17
CA PHE A 95 15.35 -4.25 13.66
C PHE A 95 14.35 -5.36 13.39
N ASN A 96 13.06 -4.98 13.39
CA ASN A 96 11.97 -5.79 12.87
C ASN A 96 11.15 -4.98 11.84
N LEU A 97 11.36 -5.25 10.55
CA LEU A 97 10.65 -4.58 9.45
C LEU A 97 9.39 -5.32 8.96
N GLY A 98 8.90 -6.29 9.74
CA GLY A 98 7.89 -7.24 9.28
C GLY A 98 8.49 -8.42 8.50
N ARG A 99 7.64 -9.33 8.04
CA ARG A 99 8.06 -10.54 7.29
C ARG A 99 8.37 -10.25 5.83
N GLU A 100 7.71 -9.24 5.27
CA GLU A 100 7.76 -8.87 3.86
C GLU A 100 7.39 -7.39 3.70
N PRO A 101 7.76 -6.74 2.58
CA PRO A 101 7.22 -5.43 2.22
C PRO A 101 5.71 -5.52 2.05
N ALA A 102 4.98 -4.63 2.71
CA ALA A 102 3.52 -4.68 2.79
C ALA A 102 2.93 -3.30 3.08
N ASP A 103 1.73 -3.05 2.55
CA ASP A 103 0.95 -1.87 2.90
C ASP A 103 0.44 -1.95 4.35
N THR A 104 0.63 -0.85 5.10
CA THR A 104 0.35 -0.81 6.54
C THR A 104 -1.14 -0.76 6.87
N PHE A 105 -1.99 -0.33 5.94
CA PHE A 105 -3.44 -0.33 6.12
C PHE A 105 -4.03 -1.72 5.91
N VAL A 106 -3.71 -2.38 4.78
CA VAL A 106 -4.34 -3.67 4.41
C VAL A 106 -3.61 -4.89 4.96
N ARG A 107 -2.30 -4.77 5.26
CA ARG A 107 -1.49 -5.88 5.76
C ARG A 107 -0.50 -5.39 6.81
N ASN A 108 -1.04 -5.03 7.97
CA ASN A 108 -0.25 -4.68 9.14
C ASN A 108 0.67 -5.84 9.56
N GLN A 109 1.98 -5.61 9.53
CA GLN A 109 3.00 -6.60 9.91
C GLN A 109 3.21 -6.70 11.44
N HIS A 110 2.66 -5.74 12.20
CA HIS A 110 2.86 -5.58 13.64
C HIS A 110 1.53 -5.39 14.40
N PRO A 111 0.53 -6.29 14.27
CA PRO A 111 -0.83 -6.10 14.80
C PRO A 111 -0.87 -5.95 16.35
N ASP A 112 0.01 -6.66 17.04
CA ASP A 112 0.07 -6.65 18.50
C ASP A 112 1.07 -5.64 19.07
N LEU A 113 1.74 -4.88 18.21
CA LEU A 113 2.72 -3.89 18.65
C LEU A 113 2.02 -2.75 19.40
N ARG A 114 2.57 -2.44 20.57
CA ARG A 114 2.30 -1.21 21.33
C ARG A 114 3.63 -0.50 21.44
N ALA A 115 3.82 0.51 20.59
CA ALA A 115 5.05 1.29 20.54
C ALA A 115 5.01 2.41 21.60
N ASP A 116 6.16 2.72 22.19
CA ASP A 116 6.32 3.85 23.10
C ASP A 116 6.47 5.16 22.30
N PHE A 117 7.09 5.05 21.12
CA PHE A 117 7.39 6.17 20.23
C PHE A 117 6.98 5.83 18.80
N ILE A 118 6.24 6.73 18.15
CA ILE A 118 5.91 6.63 16.73
C ILE A 118 6.50 7.83 15.99
N LEU A 119 7.37 7.57 15.02
CA LEU A 119 7.99 8.56 14.14
C LEU A 119 7.62 8.17 12.72
N ALA A 120 6.91 9.05 12.01
CA ALA A 120 6.48 8.75 10.64
C ALA A 120 6.58 10.01 9.78
N ASN A 121 6.95 9.84 8.51
CA ASN A 121 6.73 10.85 7.48
C ASN A 121 5.98 10.18 6.32
N PRO A 122 4.67 9.97 6.46
CA PRO A 122 3.91 9.27 5.44
C PRO A 122 3.88 10.06 4.13
N PRO A 123 3.75 9.38 3.00
CA PRO A 123 3.55 10.03 1.71
C PRO A 123 2.34 10.98 1.73
N PHE A 124 2.53 12.19 1.21
CA PHE A 124 1.49 13.21 1.15
C PHE A 124 0.60 13.04 -0.09
N ASN A 125 -0.70 13.32 0.07
CA ASN A 125 -1.66 13.44 -1.04
C ASN A 125 -1.75 12.20 -1.95
N ILE A 126 -1.79 11.01 -1.34
CA ILE A 126 -2.18 9.79 -2.04
C ILE A 126 -3.71 9.74 -2.08
N SER A 127 -4.29 9.45 -3.24
CA SER A 127 -5.72 9.21 -3.46
C SER A 127 -6.05 7.71 -3.39
N ASP A 128 -5.14 6.86 -3.87
CA ASP A 128 -5.33 5.41 -4.02
C ASP A 128 -4.95 4.58 -2.77
N TRP A 129 -4.96 5.16 -1.57
CA TRP A 129 -4.65 4.43 -0.32
C TRP A 129 -5.85 3.68 0.26
N TRP A 130 -7.05 4.06 -0.17
CA TRP A 130 -8.29 3.51 0.36
C TRP A 130 -8.67 2.24 -0.39
N HIS A 131 -8.93 1.17 0.37
CA HIS A 131 -9.43 -0.10 -0.12
C HIS A 131 -10.74 -0.42 0.60
N GLY A 132 -11.73 -0.98 -0.10
CA GLY A 132 -12.99 -1.44 0.50
C GLY A 132 -12.77 -2.53 1.55
N SER A 133 -11.63 -3.24 1.50
CA SER A 133 -11.19 -4.18 2.55
C SER A 133 -10.91 -3.51 3.91
N LEU A 134 -10.60 -2.20 3.94
CA LEU A 134 -10.42 -1.43 5.18
C LEU A 134 -11.76 -1.14 5.88
N GLU A 135 -12.88 -1.32 5.17
CA GLU A 135 -14.23 -1.17 5.68
C GLU A 135 -14.95 -2.53 5.79
N GLY A 136 -14.19 -3.63 5.89
CA GLY A 136 -14.62 -5.03 5.73
C GLY A 136 -15.83 -5.57 6.54
N GLU A 137 -16.53 -4.73 7.31
CA GLU A 137 -17.86 -5.04 7.87
C GLU A 137 -18.96 -4.01 7.53
N GLN A 138 -18.62 -2.79 7.05
CA GLN A 138 -19.58 -1.70 6.81
C GLN A 138 -20.15 -1.65 5.40
N LEU A 139 -19.50 -2.26 4.40
CA LEU A 139 -19.96 -2.22 3.00
C LEU A 139 -20.93 -3.36 2.64
N GLY A 140 -20.98 -4.44 3.42
CA GLY A 140 -21.85 -5.60 3.15
C GLY A 140 -21.49 -6.39 1.89
N LEU A 141 -20.24 -6.29 1.43
CA LEU A 141 -19.72 -6.96 0.23
C LEU A 141 -18.98 -8.26 0.60
N SER A 142 -19.04 -9.25 -0.28
CA SER A 142 -18.20 -10.47 -0.22
C SER A 142 -16.78 -10.19 -0.70
N ASP A 143 -15.83 -11.08 -0.36
CA ASP A 143 -14.41 -10.95 -0.73
C ASP A 143 -14.20 -10.76 -2.25
N ASP A 144 -15.00 -11.42 -3.08
CA ASP A 144 -14.94 -11.28 -4.54
C ASP A 144 -15.45 -9.91 -5.00
N GLU A 145 -16.51 -9.40 -4.36
CA GLU A 145 -17.08 -8.08 -4.66
C GLU A 145 -16.14 -6.95 -4.23
N VAL A 146 -15.44 -7.10 -3.10
CA VAL A 146 -14.44 -6.13 -2.65
C VAL A 146 -13.34 -5.95 -3.69
N ARG A 147 -12.90 -7.03 -4.35
CA ARG A 147 -11.87 -6.95 -5.41
C ARG A 147 -12.32 -6.14 -6.62
N PHE A 148 -13.57 -6.32 -7.06
CA PHE A 148 -14.11 -5.53 -8.16
C PHE A 148 -14.37 -4.08 -7.75
N TYR A 149 -14.84 -3.90 -6.53
CA TYR A 149 -15.07 -2.59 -5.96
C TYR A 149 -13.77 -1.77 -5.91
N ASP A 150 -12.67 -2.35 -5.40
CA ASP A 150 -11.34 -1.71 -5.37
C ASP A 150 -10.83 -1.37 -6.78
N ALA A 151 -11.01 -2.28 -7.74
CA ALA A 151 -10.61 -2.05 -9.13
C ALA A 151 -11.35 -0.85 -9.78
N LEU A 152 -12.58 -0.57 -9.34
CA LEU A 152 -13.36 0.58 -9.79
C LEU A 152 -13.04 1.86 -9.01
N ALA A 153 -12.77 1.73 -7.71
CA ALA A 153 -12.42 2.84 -6.83
C ALA A 153 -11.01 3.39 -7.08
N ASN A 154 -10.10 2.59 -7.67
CA ASN A 154 -8.78 3.05 -8.11
C ASN A 154 -8.82 4.09 -9.26
N ASN A 155 -10.01 4.54 -9.68
CA ASN A 155 -10.18 5.62 -10.63
C ASN A 155 -10.68 6.87 -9.91
N GLU A 156 -9.82 7.89 -9.81
CA GLU A 156 -10.16 9.16 -9.17
C GLU A 156 -11.43 9.81 -9.72
N SER A 157 -11.67 9.74 -11.04
CA SER A 157 -12.86 10.33 -11.66
C SER A 157 -14.12 9.58 -11.21
N ALA A 158 -14.02 8.24 -11.05
CA ALA A 158 -15.13 7.42 -10.57
C ALA A 158 -15.48 7.74 -9.12
N VAL A 159 -14.48 7.90 -8.24
CA VAL A 159 -14.71 8.26 -6.84
C VAL A 159 -15.28 9.68 -6.68
N LYS A 160 -14.93 10.60 -7.58
CA LYS A 160 -15.46 11.98 -7.56
C LYS A 160 -16.89 12.08 -8.11
N GLU A 161 -17.21 11.31 -9.14
CA GLU A 161 -18.49 11.42 -9.86
C GLU A 161 -19.55 10.41 -9.40
N LEU A 162 -19.14 9.28 -8.83
CA LEU A 162 -20.03 8.21 -8.39
C LEU A 162 -20.01 8.08 -6.87
N THR A 163 -21.15 7.69 -6.31
CA THR A 163 -21.27 7.35 -4.90
C THR A 163 -20.80 5.92 -4.63
N ASP A 164 -20.36 5.64 -3.41
CA ASP A 164 -20.00 4.28 -2.97
C ASP A 164 -21.14 3.28 -3.22
N GLU A 165 -22.39 3.68 -2.98
CA GLU A 165 -23.57 2.86 -3.28
C GLU A 165 -23.69 2.47 -4.76
N THR A 166 -23.20 3.31 -5.66
CA THR A 166 -23.17 3.01 -7.10
C THR A 166 -22.03 2.06 -7.42
N LEU A 167 -20.83 2.30 -6.87
CA LEU A 167 -19.68 1.42 -7.04
C LEU A 167 -19.94 0.00 -6.49
N LYS A 168 -20.60 -0.10 -5.32
CA LYS A 168 -21.08 -1.37 -4.76
C LYS A 168 -22.01 -2.12 -5.70
N LYS A 169 -23.00 -1.43 -6.29
CA LYS A 169 -23.94 -2.04 -7.25
C LYS A 169 -23.23 -2.56 -8.49
N ILE A 170 -22.21 -1.84 -8.97
CA ILE A 170 -21.38 -2.31 -10.08
C ILE A 170 -20.62 -3.58 -9.66
N ALA A 171 -19.95 -3.57 -8.50
CA ALA A 171 -19.19 -4.71 -8.00
C ALA A 171 -20.06 -5.96 -7.79
N HIS A 172 -21.24 -5.80 -7.20
CA HIS A 172 -22.24 -6.87 -7.04
C HIS A 172 -22.69 -7.42 -8.39
N GLU A 173 -23.07 -6.56 -9.33
CA GLU A 173 -23.53 -6.98 -10.66
C GLU A 173 -22.42 -7.65 -11.47
N LEU A 174 -21.16 -7.19 -11.35
CA LEU A 174 -20.01 -7.84 -11.97
C LEU A 174 -19.80 -9.25 -11.42
N THR A 175 -19.81 -9.41 -10.10
CA THR A 175 -19.62 -10.71 -9.44
C THR A 175 -20.72 -11.70 -9.81
N GLU A 176 -21.99 -11.26 -9.76
CA GLU A 176 -23.14 -12.08 -10.14
C GLU A 176 -23.09 -12.52 -11.60
N ASN A 177 -22.75 -11.61 -12.52
CA ASN A 177 -22.63 -11.95 -13.93
C ASN A 177 -21.42 -12.83 -14.20
N LEU A 178 -20.31 -12.64 -13.49
CA LEU A 178 -19.15 -13.51 -13.62
C LEU A 178 -19.50 -14.94 -13.18
N LYS A 179 -20.09 -15.10 -11.98
CA LYS A 179 -20.53 -16.42 -11.44
C LYS A 179 -21.45 -17.16 -12.41
N LYS A 180 -22.37 -16.46 -13.07
CA LYS A 180 -23.27 -17.05 -14.08
C LYS A 180 -22.56 -17.49 -15.36
N ASN A 181 -21.43 -16.89 -15.69
CA ASN A 181 -20.64 -17.20 -16.88
C ASN A 181 -19.45 -18.14 -16.61
N ILE A 182 -19.25 -18.59 -15.37
CA ILE A 182 -18.10 -19.41 -14.94
C ILE A 182 -18.20 -20.90 -15.26
N THR A 183 -19.32 -21.35 -15.82
CA THR A 183 -19.38 -22.67 -16.46
C THR A 183 -18.49 -22.77 -17.72
N VAL A 184 -17.61 -21.80 -17.99
CA VAL A 184 -16.80 -21.72 -19.19
C VAL A 184 -15.35 -22.10 -18.89
N ASP A 185 -14.90 -23.10 -19.62
CA ASP A 185 -13.54 -23.64 -19.67
C ASP A 185 -12.50 -22.52 -19.87
N TRP A 186 -11.79 -22.18 -18.79
CA TRP A 186 -10.72 -21.17 -18.78
C TRP A 186 -9.54 -21.51 -19.70
N ALA A 187 -9.52 -22.71 -20.29
CA ALA A 187 -8.58 -23.08 -21.35
C ALA A 187 -8.69 -22.19 -22.61
N GLN A 188 -9.81 -21.49 -22.82
CA GLN A 188 -9.99 -20.55 -23.95
C GLN A 188 -9.95 -19.07 -23.52
N ARG A 189 -8.88 -18.67 -22.83
CA ARG A 189 -8.71 -17.32 -22.22
C ARG A 189 -9.04 -16.14 -23.15
N GLU A 190 -8.71 -16.20 -24.45
CA GLU A 190 -8.94 -15.05 -25.36
C GLU A 190 -10.41 -14.78 -25.68
N SER A 191 -11.21 -15.82 -25.98
CA SER A 191 -12.63 -15.67 -26.33
C SER A 191 -13.47 -15.30 -25.10
N VAL A 192 -13.12 -15.88 -23.95
CA VAL A 192 -13.70 -15.55 -22.63
C VAL A 192 -13.38 -14.10 -22.27
N ARG A 193 -12.12 -13.67 -22.37
CA ARG A 193 -11.71 -12.30 -22.07
C ARG A 193 -12.42 -11.27 -22.95
N ALA A 194 -12.58 -11.55 -24.25
CA ALA A 194 -13.33 -10.66 -25.14
C ALA A 194 -14.81 -10.52 -24.73
N THR A 195 -15.43 -11.64 -24.34
CA THR A 195 -16.83 -11.67 -23.89
C THR A 195 -17.01 -10.92 -22.56
N LEU A 196 -16.13 -11.18 -21.58
CA LEU A 196 -16.10 -10.48 -20.30
C LEU A 196 -15.87 -8.98 -20.50
N ARG A 197 -14.93 -8.58 -21.37
CA ARG A 197 -14.67 -7.18 -21.69
C ARG A 197 -15.94 -6.43 -22.13
N LEU A 198 -16.72 -7.04 -23.02
CA LEU A 198 -17.97 -6.45 -23.50
C LEU A 198 -19.04 -6.37 -22.40
N MET A 199 -19.10 -7.38 -21.52
CA MET A 199 -20.00 -7.39 -20.37
C MET A 199 -19.64 -6.27 -19.38
N VAL A 200 -18.38 -6.17 -18.97
CA VAL A 200 -17.88 -5.11 -18.07
C VAL A 200 -18.18 -3.74 -18.66
N LYS A 201 -17.83 -3.51 -19.94
CA LYS A 201 -18.09 -2.24 -20.63
C LYS A 201 -19.58 -1.86 -20.64
N ARG A 202 -20.47 -2.84 -20.79
CA ARG A 202 -21.93 -2.61 -20.74
C ARG A 202 -22.38 -2.19 -19.34
N ILE A 203 -21.88 -2.84 -18.29
CA ILE A 203 -22.20 -2.53 -16.90
C ILE A 203 -21.68 -1.12 -16.55
N LEU A 204 -20.42 -0.81 -16.84
CA LEU A 204 -19.86 0.52 -16.59
C LEU A 204 -20.68 1.62 -17.27
N ARG A 205 -21.10 1.42 -18.51
CA ARG A 205 -21.96 2.36 -19.23
C ARG A 205 -23.34 2.52 -18.58
N LYS A 206 -23.94 1.42 -18.08
CA LYS A 206 -25.24 1.43 -17.38
C LYS A 206 -25.22 2.34 -16.15
N TYR A 207 -24.12 2.32 -15.40
CA TYR A 207 -23.94 3.12 -14.19
C TYR A 207 -23.26 4.48 -14.42
N LYS A 208 -23.11 4.91 -15.69
CA LYS A 208 -22.49 6.18 -16.07
C LYS A 208 -21.06 6.33 -15.54
N TYR A 209 -20.30 5.23 -15.53
CA TYR A 209 -18.90 5.27 -15.16
C TYR A 209 -18.11 6.20 -16.09
N PRO A 210 -17.19 7.03 -15.56
CA PRO A 210 -16.47 8.03 -16.34
C PRO A 210 -15.71 7.43 -17.54
N PRO A 211 -15.83 8.02 -18.75
CA PRO A 211 -15.27 7.47 -19.98
C PRO A 211 -13.76 7.65 -20.10
N ASP A 212 -13.18 8.61 -19.38
CA ASP A 212 -11.76 8.98 -19.41
C ASP A 212 -10.83 7.83 -19.00
N GLN A 213 -11.29 6.93 -18.13
CA GLN A 213 -10.50 5.81 -17.62
C GLN A 213 -11.26 4.47 -17.63
N THR A 214 -12.32 4.36 -18.44
CA THR A 214 -13.10 3.12 -18.59
C THR A 214 -12.24 1.94 -19.04
N ASP A 215 -11.30 2.15 -19.97
CA ASP A 215 -10.47 1.05 -20.49
C ASP A 215 -9.49 0.50 -19.43
N ALA A 216 -8.94 1.37 -18.56
CA ALA A 216 -8.07 0.95 -17.46
C ALA A 216 -8.85 0.14 -16.40
N ALA A 217 -10.03 0.61 -16.02
CA ALA A 217 -10.92 -0.09 -15.11
C ALA A 217 -11.32 -1.48 -15.64
N ILE A 218 -11.57 -1.59 -16.96
CA ILE A 218 -11.87 -2.87 -17.60
C ILE A 218 -10.69 -3.85 -17.48
N GLU A 219 -9.45 -3.41 -17.73
CA GLU A 219 -8.28 -4.29 -17.60
C GLU A 219 -8.09 -4.77 -16.16
N LEU A 220 -8.23 -3.89 -15.17
CA LEU A 220 -8.13 -4.25 -13.76
C LEU A 220 -9.21 -5.26 -13.35
N VAL A 221 -10.46 -5.03 -13.76
CA VAL A 221 -11.57 -5.97 -13.50
C VAL A 221 -11.31 -7.33 -14.14
N LEU A 222 -10.75 -7.38 -15.35
CA LEU A 222 -10.41 -8.64 -16.01
C LEU A 222 -9.28 -9.38 -15.29
N GLN A 223 -8.25 -8.67 -14.81
CA GLN A 223 -7.18 -9.26 -13.99
C GLN A 223 -7.72 -9.86 -12.69
N GLN A 224 -8.63 -9.15 -12.01
CA GLN A 224 -9.27 -9.67 -10.79
C GLN A 224 -10.14 -10.90 -11.09
N ALA A 225 -10.89 -10.88 -12.20
CA ALA A 225 -11.70 -12.01 -12.63
C ALA A 225 -10.86 -13.26 -12.95
N GLU A 226 -9.69 -13.11 -13.60
CA GLU A 226 -8.75 -14.21 -13.84
C GLU A 226 -8.24 -14.80 -12.50
N SER A 227 -7.87 -13.95 -11.53
CA SER A 227 -7.44 -14.40 -10.20
C SER A 227 -8.52 -15.14 -9.43
N ILE A 228 -9.80 -14.78 -9.59
CA ILE A 228 -10.93 -15.42 -8.92
C ILE A 228 -11.31 -16.74 -9.63
N GLY A 229 -11.21 -16.78 -10.95
CA GLY A 229 -11.42 -18.00 -11.74
C GLY A 229 -10.52 -19.15 -11.31
N ASP A 230 -9.24 -18.86 -11.01
CA ASP A 230 -8.27 -19.84 -10.50
C ASP A 230 -8.63 -20.38 -9.08
N SER A 231 -9.45 -19.65 -8.31
CA SER A 231 -9.90 -20.06 -6.96
C SER A 231 -11.24 -20.79 -6.93
N TRP A 232 -12.03 -20.68 -7.99
CA TRP A 232 -13.35 -21.31 -8.13
C TRP A 232 -13.32 -22.60 -8.96
N GLY A 233 -12.17 -22.91 -9.57
CA GLY A 233 -11.89 -24.11 -10.36
C GLY A 233 -11.32 -25.28 -9.58
#